data_AF-A0A8C8SX51-F1
#
_entry.id   AF-A0A8C8SX51-F1
#
_cell.length_a   1.000
_cell.length_b   1.000
_cell.length_c   1.000
_cell.angle_alpha   90.00
_cell.angle_beta   90.00
_cell.angle_gamma   90.00
#
_symmetry.space_group_name_H-M   'P 1'
#
loop_
_entity.id
_entity.type
_entity.pdbx_description
1 polymer ?
#
loop_
_entity_poly.entity_id
_entity_poly.type
_entity_poly.pdbx_seq_one_letter_code
_entity_poly.pdbx_strand_id
1 'polypeptide(L)' 'MANLKKANTTFALKLFKKLSENASTDNIFFSPLSISSALSMAFLGAKGNTAVQMAKYDQLWLNWQESGK' A
#
# COMPACT_ATOMS: atom_id res chain seq x y z
N MET A 1 10.45 -12.25 3.21
CA MET A 1 9.15 -12.81 2.77
C MET A 1 8.01 -12.57 3.78
N ALA A 2 8.18 -12.85 5.07
CA ALA A 2 7.12 -12.64 6.08
C ALA A 2 6.67 -11.17 6.22
N ASN A 3 7.61 -10.22 6.16
CA ASN A 3 7.32 -8.78 6.24
C ASN A 3 6.49 -8.27 5.06
N LEU A 4 6.79 -8.71 3.83
CA LEU A 4 6.04 -8.34 2.63
C LEU A 4 4.61 -8.87 2.68
N LYS A 5 4.41 -10.13 3.09
CA LYS A 5 3.06 -10.69 3.27
C LYS A 5 2.26 -9.88 4.30
N LYS A 6 2.87 -9.54 5.44
CA LYS A 6 2.24 -8.73 6.49
C LYS A 6 1.89 -7.32 6.02
N ALA A 7 2.78 -6.68 5.25
CA ALA A 7 2.53 -5.35 4.67
C ALA A 7 1.35 -5.39 3.70
N ASN A 8 1.32 -6.35 2.76
CA ASN A 8 0.24 -6.49 1.78
C ASN A 8 -1.11 -6.79 2.44
N THR A 9 -1.14 -7.65 3.47
CA THR A 9 -2.38 -7.91 4.22
C THR A 9 -2.84 -6.66 4.98
N THR A 10 -1.92 -5.92 5.59
CA THR A 10 -2.27 -4.68 6.32
C THR A 10 -2.80 -3.61 5.38
N PHE A 11 -2.17 -3.44 4.21
CA PHE A 11 -2.66 -2.56 3.14
C PHE A 11 -4.06 -2.97 2.67
N ALA A 12 -4.28 -4.27 2.40
CA ALA A 12 -5.57 -4.79 1.97
C ALA A 12 -6.69 -4.48 2.97
N LEU A 13 -6.45 -4.69 4.27
CA LEU A 13 -7.42 -4.42 5.34
C LEU A 13 -7.71 -2.93 5.48
N LYS A 14 -6.69 -2.07 5.39
CA LYS A 14 -6.85 -0.61 5.43
C LYS A 14 -7.66 -0.11 4.23
N LEU A 15 -7.36 -0.61 3.04
CA LEU A 15 -8.07 -0.26 1.81
C LEU A 15 -9.52 -0.73 1.87
N PHE A 16 -9.78 -1.97 2.27
CA PHE A 16 -11.13 -2.49 2.45
C PHE A 16 -11.92 -1.62 3.41
N LYS A 17 -11.38 -1.33 4.61
CA LYS A 17 -12.03 -0.45 5.58
C LYS A 17 -12.39 0.91 4.98
N LYS A 18 -11.47 1.50 4.21
CA LYS A 18 -11.70 2.82 3.58
C LYS A 18 -12.77 2.77 2.49
N LEU A 19 -12.83 1.68 1.72
CA LEU A 19 -13.88 1.47 0.73
C LEU A 19 -15.23 1.23 1.39
N SER A 20 -15.28 0.44 2.47
CA SER A 20 -16.50 0.14 3.24
C SER A 20 -17.12 1.36 3.91
N GLU A 21 -16.35 2.40 4.22
CA GLU A 21 -16.90 3.67 4.74
C GLU A 21 -17.94 4.30 3.81
N ASN A 22 -17.81 4.09 2.49
CA ASN A 22 -18.71 4.66 1.48
C ASN A 22 -19.66 3.63 0.86
N ALA A 23 -19.54 2.36 1.22
CA ALA A 23 -20.25 1.24 0.62
C ALA A 23 -20.76 0.30 1.74
N SER A 24 -21.60 0.83 2.62
CA SER A 24 -22.09 0.13 3.81
C SER A 24 -22.97 -1.10 3.50
N THR A 25 -23.56 -1.14 2.31
CA THR A 25 -24.44 -2.24 1.85
C THR A 25 -24.03 -2.86 0.52
N ASP A 26 -22.98 -2.33 -0.12
CA ASP A 26 -22.58 -2.77 -1.45
C ASP A 26 -21.47 -3.82 -1.39
N ASN A 27 -21.43 -4.69 -2.41
CA ASN A 27 -20.37 -5.68 -2.54
C ASN A 27 -19.05 -4.99 -2.90
N ILE A 28 -18.01 -5.22 -2.10
CA ILE A 28 -16.66 -4.69 -2.34
C ILE A 28 -15.76 -5.84 -2.80
N PHE A 29 -15.26 -5.74 -4.03
CA PHE A 29 -14.34 -6.72 -4.62
C PHE A 29 -13.15 -6.01 -5.27
N PHE A 30 -11.93 -6.38 -4.88
CA PHE A 30 -10.70 -5.81 -5.43
C PHE A 30 -9.51 -6.77 -5.25
N SER A 31 -8.41 -6.51 -5.96
CA SER A 31 -7.15 -7.25 -5.84
C SER A 31 -6.08 -6.41 -5.12
N PRO A 32 -5.81 -6.65 -3.82
CA PRO A 32 -4.87 -5.82 -3.06
C PRO A 32 -3.44 -5.86 -3.61
N LEU A 33 -2.98 -7.04 -4.04
CA LEU A 33 -1.62 -7.23 -4.58
C LEU A 33 -1.43 -6.49 -5.90
N SER A 34 -2.44 -6.48 -6.76
CA SER A 34 -2.38 -5.77 -8.05
C SER A 34 -2.25 -4.26 -7.81
N ILE A 35 -3.04 -3.71 -6.90
CA ILE A 35 -2.99 -2.28 -6.56
C ILE A 35 -1.65 -1.91 -5.92
N SER A 36 -1.16 -2.68 -4.95
CA SER A 36 0.15 -2.44 -4.33
C SER A 36 1.28 -2.51 -5.36
N SER A 37 1.24 -3.46 -6.31
CA SER A 37 2.23 -3.55 -7.39
C SER A 37 2.22 -2.31 -8.30
N ALA A 38 1.03 -1.83 -8.67
CA ALA A 38 0.88 -0.62 -9.47
C ALA A 38 1.39 0.63 -8.72
N LEU A 39 1.07 0.75 -7.44
CA LEU A 39 1.55 1.84 -6.58
C LEU A 39 3.06 1.80 -6.37
N SER A 40 3.65 0.61 -6.23
CA SER A 40 5.09 0.43 -6.16
C SER A 40 5.78 0.91 -7.45
N MET A 41 5.23 0.61 -8.64
CA MET A 41 5.77 1.15 -9.90
C MET A 41 5.68 2.67 -9.97
N ALA A 42 4.57 3.26 -9.53
CA ALA A 42 4.42 4.71 -9.49
C ALA A 42 5.35 5.35 -8.45
N PHE A 43 5.58 4.69 -7.31
CA PHE A 43 6.51 5.13 -6.27
C PHE A 43 7.95 5.21 -6.79
N LEU A 44 8.40 4.24 -7.60
CA LEU A 44 9.74 4.26 -8.22
C LEU A 44 9.97 5.49 -9.11
N GLY A 45 8.91 6.07 -9.68
CA GLY A 45 8.98 7.32 -10.46
C GLY A 45 8.76 8.60 -9.65
N ALA A 46 8.32 8.50 -8.40
CA ALA A 46 7.98 9.65 -7.57
C ALA A 46 9.23 10.32 -6.97
N LYS A 47 9.16 11.63 -6.72
CA LYS A 47 10.22 12.42 -6.07
C LYS A 47 9.68 13.31 -4.97
N GLY A 48 10.57 13.77 -4.09
CA GLY A 48 10.26 14.71 -3.01
C GLY A 48 9.09 14.24 -2.12
N ASN A 49 8.18 15.14 -1.79
CA ASN A 49 7.06 14.86 -0.90
C ASN A 49 6.12 13.76 -1.42
N THR A 50 5.99 13.60 -2.74
CA THR A 50 5.15 12.56 -3.34
C THR A 50 5.67 11.17 -3.01
N ALA A 51 6.98 10.95 -3.14
CA ALA A 51 7.61 9.67 -2.79
C ALA A 51 7.43 9.37 -1.29
N VAL A 52 7.61 10.37 -0.41
CA VAL A 52 7.47 10.22 1.04
C VAL A 52 6.05 9.80 1.43
N GLN A 53 5.02 10.41 0.83
CA GLN A 53 3.62 10.05 1.10
C GLN A 53 3.28 8.65 0.60
N MET A 54 3.75 8.27 -0.59
CA MET A 54 3.53 6.94 -1.15
C MET A 54 4.22 5.84 -0.33
N ALA A 55 5.46 6.08 0.14
CA ALA A 55 6.18 5.16 1.01
C ALA A 55 5.48 4.93 2.37
N LYS A 56 4.81 5.96 2.89
CA LYS A 56 4.01 5.88 4.12
C LYS A 56 2.75 5.04 3.92
N TYR A 57 2.16 5.09 2.73
CA TYR A 57 0.94 4.35 2.40
C TYR A 57 1.19 2.88 2.09
N ASP A 58 2.29 2.56 1.40
CA ASP A 58 2.62 1.19 0.97
C ASP A 58 3.36 0.38 2.06
N GLN A 59 3.48 0.90 3.30
CA GLN A 59 4.26 0.30 4.41
C GLN A 59 5.71 -0.08 4.08
N LEU A 60 6.21 0.34 2.91
CA LEU A 60 7.59 0.22 2.45
C LEU A 60 8.59 0.85 3.42
N TRP A 61 8.13 1.75 4.30
CA TRP A 61 8.93 2.38 5.35
C TRP A 61 9.76 1.40 6.20
N LEU A 62 9.23 0.21 6.50
CA LEU A 62 9.98 -0.82 7.24
C LEU A 62 11.13 -1.43 6.42
N ASN A 63 10.99 -1.52 5.09
CA ASN A 63 12.02 -2.07 4.20
C ASN A 63 12.98 -0.97 3.69
N TRP A 64 12.55 0.29 3.63
CA TRP A 64 13.36 1.41 3.15
C TRP A 64 14.46 1.78 4.16
N GLN A 65 14.17 1.68 5.47
CA GLN A 65 15.17 1.89 6.53
C GLN A 65 16.25 0.79 6.55
N GLU A 66 15.93 -0.44 6.14
CA GLU A 66 16.90 -1.53 5.98
C GLU A 66 17.76 -1.37 4.70
N SER A 67 17.31 -0.55 3.74
CA SER A 67 17.98 -0.41 2.44
C SER A 67 19.15 0.58 2.41
N GLY A 68 19.45 1.25 3.53
CA GLY A 68 20.68 2.03 3.72
C GLY A 68 20.94 3.10 2.65
N LYS A 69 19.89 3.72 2.11
CA LYS A 69 19.97 4.85 1.18
C LYS A 69 19.34 6.10 1.78
#